data_AF-A0A976K5B8-F1
#
_entry.id   AF-A0A976K5B8-F1
#
_cell.length_a   1.000
_cell.length_b   1.000
_cell.length_c   1.000
_cell.angle_alpha   90.00
_cell.angle_beta   90.00
_cell.angle_gamma   90.00
#
_symmetry.space_group_name_H-M   'P 1'
#
loop_
_entity.id
_entity.type
_entity.pdbx_description
1 polymer ?
#
loop_
_entity_poly.entity_id
_entity_poly.type
_entity_poly.pdbx_seq_one_letter_code
_entity_poly.pdbx_strand_id
1 'polypeptide(L)'
;MTSTDTLVPAAAPAATDEAEERHPFLVALGDRVRTLRSRKGMTRKAVAIAADVSERHLANLEYGTGNASILVLLQVAQALHCSLAELIGDVTTSSPEWLLIRELLQGRSEADLRRARLQLVDLLGAGGGVDAQGRQARVALIGLRGAGKSTLGQRLADDLGFPFIELSREIEQFAGCSISEIHNLYGANAYRRYERRALEEAIQIYPEVVIATPGGLVADSANFNLLLQHCTTVWLQADPADHMGRVAAQGDMRPMAASREAMEDLKRILEGRAAFYSKADLSFNTSAQPLEESFIRLRREVRHLLRLPA
;
A
#
# COMPACT_ATOMS: atom_id res chain seq x y z
N MET A 1 -68.99 -16.43 -48.41
CA MET A 1 -68.84 -17.33 -47.23
C MET A 1 -67.44 -17.10 -46.68
N THR A 2 -67.32 -16.08 -45.83
CA THR A 2 -66.05 -15.53 -45.33
C THR A 2 -65.79 -16.08 -43.94
N SER A 3 -64.76 -16.92 -43.85
CA SER A 3 -64.24 -17.51 -42.61
C SER A 3 -63.69 -16.42 -41.69
N THR A 4 -64.18 -16.39 -40.45
CA THR A 4 -63.73 -15.49 -39.38
C THR A 4 -62.70 -16.24 -38.55
N ASP A 5 -61.44 -15.84 -38.69
CA ASP A 5 -60.31 -16.40 -37.93
C ASP A 5 -60.28 -15.76 -36.54
N THR A 6 -60.28 -16.60 -35.51
CA THR A 6 -60.42 -16.17 -34.12
C THR A 6 -59.02 -15.98 -33.52
N LEU A 7 -58.62 -14.71 -33.36
CA LEU A 7 -57.36 -14.33 -32.70
C LEU A 7 -57.36 -14.77 -31.22
N VAL A 8 -56.44 -15.67 -30.89
CA VAL A 8 -56.03 -15.99 -29.51
C VAL A 8 -55.22 -14.82 -28.95
N PRO A 9 -55.51 -14.28 -27.74
CA PRO A 9 -54.71 -13.20 -27.18
C PRO A 9 -53.35 -13.73 -26.71
N ALA A 10 -52.29 -13.06 -27.15
CA ALA A 10 -50.92 -13.29 -26.69
C ALA A 10 -50.82 -13.01 -25.18
N ALA A 11 -50.41 -14.02 -24.42
CA ALA A 11 -50.08 -13.87 -23.01
C ALA A 11 -48.93 -12.87 -22.88
N ALA A 12 -49.15 -11.82 -22.06
CA ALA A 12 -48.12 -10.86 -21.70
C ALA A 12 -46.92 -11.59 -21.06
N PRO A 13 -45.67 -11.17 -21.30
CA PRO A 13 -44.53 -11.72 -20.59
C PRO A 13 -44.72 -11.41 -19.11
N ALA A 14 -44.78 -12.47 -18.29
CA ALA A 14 -44.77 -12.36 -16.85
C ALA A 14 -43.54 -11.55 -16.44
N ALA A 15 -43.76 -10.41 -15.79
CA ALA A 15 -42.72 -9.67 -15.12
C ALA A 15 -42.03 -10.64 -14.15
N THR A 16 -40.79 -10.98 -14.45
CA THR A 16 -39.91 -11.63 -13.49
C THR A 16 -39.72 -10.65 -12.35
N ASP A 17 -40.28 -10.97 -11.18
CA ASP A 17 -39.86 -10.43 -9.88
C ASP A 17 -38.37 -10.77 -9.72
N GLU A 18 -37.50 -9.94 -10.32
CA GLU A 18 -36.11 -9.83 -9.91
C GLU A 18 -36.13 -9.15 -8.53
N ALA A 19 -36.31 -9.95 -7.49
CA ALA A 19 -35.91 -9.56 -6.16
C ALA A 19 -34.42 -9.18 -6.26
N GLU A 20 -34.12 -7.87 -6.33
CA GLU A 20 -32.77 -7.33 -6.35
C GLU A 20 -31.94 -8.09 -5.31
N GLU A 21 -31.03 -8.93 -5.79
CA GLU A 21 -30.15 -9.71 -4.95
C GLU A 21 -29.31 -8.71 -4.13
N ARG A 22 -29.62 -8.61 -2.83
CA ARG A 22 -29.06 -7.56 -1.98
C ARG A 22 -27.54 -7.70 -1.95
N HIS A 23 -26.84 -6.64 -2.32
CA HIS A 23 -25.38 -6.68 -2.39
C HIS A 23 -24.78 -7.09 -1.01
N PRO A 24 -23.97 -8.15 -0.92
CA PRO A 24 -23.53 -8.71 0.38
C PRO A 24 -22.84 -7.69 1.28
N PHE A 25 -22.09 -6.76 0.70
CA PHE A 25 -21.44 -5.68 1.44
C PHE A 25 -22.45 -4.73 2.11
N LEU A 26 -23.57 -4.40 1.45
CA LEU A 26 -24.58 -3.50 2.01
C LEU A 26 -25.35 -4.18 3.14
N VAL A 27 -25.59 -5.49 3.02
CA VAL A 27 -26.17 -6.30 4.10
C VAL A 27 -25.25 -6.29 5.33
N ALA A 28 -23.96 -6.57 5.13
CA ALA A 28 -22.98 -6.54 6.22
C ALA A 28 -22.83 -5.15 6.85
N LEU A 29 -22.87 -4.09 6.03
CA LEU A 29 -22.91 -2.70 6.48
C LEU A 29 -24.14 -2.42 7.36
N GLY A 30 -25.32 -2.82 6.90
CA GLY A 30 -26.58 -2.64 7.63
C GLY A 30 -26.57 -3.37 8.98
N ASP A 31 -26.06 -4.60 9.03
CA ASP A 31 -25.92 -5.37 10.26
C ASP A 31 -24.93 -4.73 11.24
N ARG A 32 -23.83 -4.15 10.75
CA ARG A 32 -22.89 -3.37 11.57
C ARG A 32 -23.55 -2.14 12.19
N VAL A 33 -24.26 -1.34 11.38
CA VAL A 33 -25.00 -0.16 11.86
C VAL A 33 -26.01 -0.55 12.93
N ARG A 34 -26.79 -1.61 12.69
CA ARG A 34 -27.78 -2.14 13.66
C ARG A 34 -27.11 -2.59 14.97
N THR A 35 -25.98 -3.28 14.86
CA THR A 35 -25.22 -3.77 16.02
C THR A 35 -24.64 -2.63 16.84
N LEU A 36 -24.02 -1.63 16.19
CA LEU A 36 -23.48 -0.44 16.86
C LEU A 36 -24.58 0.34 17.56
N ARG A 37 -25.71 0.57 16.87
CA ARG A 37 -26.88 1.23 17.45
C ARG A 37 -27.39 0.50 18.69
N SER A 38 -27.51 -0.83 18.62
CA SER A 38 -27.95 -1.67 19.74
C SER A 38 -26.98 -1.58 20.94
N ARG A 39 -25.67 -1.66 20.69
CA ARG A 39 -24.63 -1.51 21.73
C ARG A 39 -24.67 -0.15 22.44
N LYS A 40 -25.05 0.90 21.71
CA LYS A 40 -25.21 2.27 22.25
C LYS A 40 -26.59 2.51 22.89
N GLY A 41 -27.48 1.52 22.91
CA GLY A 41 -28.81 1.63 23.50
C GLY A 41 -29.76 2.58 22.75
N MET A 42 -29.48 2.88 21.48
CA MET A 42 -30.25 3.85 20.71
C MET A 42 -31.36 3.18 19.89
N THR A 43 -32.53 3.82 19.80
CA THR A 43 -33.58 3.40 18.86
C THR A 43 -33.24 3.87 17.45
N ARG A 44 -33.82 3.22 16.42
CA ARG A 44 -33.63 3.66 15.03
C ARG A 44 -34.07 5.12 14.86
N LYS A 45 -35.24 5.48 15.38
CA LYS A 45 -35.74 6.86 15.40
C LYS A 45 -34.76 7.85 16.06
N ALA A 46 -34.16 7.48 17.19
CA ALA A 46 -33.19 8.33 17.88
C ALA A 46 -31.94 8.59 17.04
N VAL A 47 -31.39 7.56 16.39
CA VAL A 47 -30.24 7.72 15.48
C VAL A 47 -30.61 8.53 14.25
N ALA A 48 -31.80 8.31 13.67
CA ALA A 48 -32.26 9.04 12.50
C ALA A 48 -32.35 10.55 12.78
N ILE A 49 -32.91 10.92 13.94
CA ILE A 49 -32.97 12.33 14.40
C ILE A 49 -31.56 12.88 14.63
N ALA A 50 -30.70 12.14 15.34
CA ALA A 50 -29.34 12.59 15.65
C ALA A 50 -28.45 12.74 14.41
N ALA A 51 -28.68 11.92 13.37
CA ALA A 51 -27.96 11.95 12.10
C ALA A 51 -28.59 12.89 11.05
N ASP A 52 -29.69 13.57 11.37
CA ASP A 52 -30.44 14.40 10.40
C ASP A 52 -30.82 13.63 9.12
N VAL A 53 -31.33 12.40 9.29
CA VAL A 53 -31.81 11.55 8.19
C VAL A 53 -33.20 11.00 8.48
N SER A 54 -33.94 10.64 7.43
CA SER A 54 -35.26 10.02 7.64
C SER A 54 -35.11 8.63 8.26
N GLU A 55 -36.03 8.25 9.16
CA GLU A 55 -36.07 6.92 9.77
C GLU A 55 -36.19 5.80 8.71
N ARG A 56 -36.89 6.07 7.60
CA ARG A 56 -36.98 5.17 6.45
C ARG A 56 -35.60 4.97 5.79
N HIS A 57 -34.82 6.03 5.63
CA HIS A 57 -33.48 5.95 5.05
C HIS A 57 -32.54 5.16 5.96
N LEU A 58 -32.62 5.36 7.27
CA LEU A 58 -31.87 4.57 8.23
C LEU A 58 -32.33 3.09 8.26
N ALA A 59 -33.63 2.82 8.09
CA ALA A 59 -34.13 1.46 7.97
C ALA A 59 -33.58 0.77 6.71
N ASN A 60 -33.58 1.45 5.57
CA ASN A 60 -33.01 0.95 4.32
C ASN A 60 -31.51 0.62 4.48
N LEU A 61 -30.75 1.54 5.09
CA LEU A 61 -29.34 1.30 5.43
C LEU A 61 -29.18 0.05 6.30
N GLU A 62 -29.96 -0.09 7.38
CA GLU A 62 -29.89 -1.27 8.26
C GLU A 62 -30.33 -2.57 7.58
N TYR A 63 -31.24 -2.52 6.61
CA TYR A 63 -31.67 -3.69 5.85
C TYR A 63 -30.71 -4.03 4.70
N GLY A 64 -29.70 -3.19 4.46
CA GLY A 64 -28.79 -3.31 3.32
C GLY A 64 -29.50 -3.07 1.98
N THR A 65 -30.58 -2.28 1.97
CA THR A 65 -31.32 -1.93 0.77
C THR A 65 -30.94 -0.52 0.31
N GLY A 66 -30.46 -0.41 -0.93
CA GLY A 66 -30.03 0.86 -1.53
C GLY A 66 -28.64 1.33 -1.11
N ASN A 67 -28.00 2.11 -1.99
CA ASN A 67 -26.68 2.68 -1.75
C ASN A 67 -26.82 3.97 -0.93
N ALA A 68 -26.39 3.94 0.33
CA ALA A 68 -26.30 5.14 1.15
C ALA A 68 -25.16 6.04 0.64
N SER A 69 -25.40 7.36 0.61
CA SER A 69 -24.34 8.31 0.25
C SER A 69 -23.29 8.39 1.35
N ILE A 70 -22.05 8.71 0.98
CA ILE A 70 -20.95 8.81 1.95
C ILE A 70 -21.21 9.88 3.03
N LEU A 71 -21.94 10.94 2.69
CA LEU A 71 -22.34 11.98 3.63
C LEU A 71 -23.35 11.46 4.67
N VAL A 72 -24.32 10.65 4.23
CA VAL A 72 -25.24 9.96 5.15
C VAL A 72 -24.48 9.02 6.08
N LEU A 73 -23.56 8.22 5.53
CA LEU A 73 -22.75 7.31 6.35
C LEU A 73 -21.91 8.09 7.39
N LEU A 74 -21.38 9.26 7.03
CA LEU A 74 -20.66 10.13 7.94
C LEU A 74 -21.56 10.67 9.05
N GLN A 75 -22.77 11.14 8.72
CA GLN A 75 -23.75 11.63 9.70
C GLN A 75 -24.18 10.52 10.67
N VAL A 76 -24.46 9.32 10.16
CA VAL A 76 -24.81 8.16 10.99
C VAL A 76 -23.64 7.76 11.90
N ALA A 77 -22.39 7.79 11.41
CA ALA A 77 -21.22 7.52 12.23
C ALA A 77 -21.06 8.54 13.38
N GLN A 78 -21.27 9.83 13.09
CA GLN A 78 -21.28 10.89 14.11
C GLN A 78 -22.37 10.68 15.16
N ALA A 79 -23.59 10.35 14.73
CA ALA A 79 -24.73 10.07 15.61
C ALA A 79 -24.51 8.83 16.50
N LEU A 80 -23.77 7.84 15.99
CA LEU A 80 -23.38 6.64 16.74
C LEU A 80 -22.12 6.83 17.58
N HIS A 81 -21.49 8.01 17.52
CA HIS A 81 -20.21 8.31 18.16
C HIS A 81 -19.14 7.26 17.84
N CYS A 82 -19.02 6.92 16.55
CA CYS A 82 -18.02 5.99 16.02
C CYS A 82 -17.32 6.60 14.81
N SER A 83 -16.19 6.01 14.42
CA SER A 83 -15.56 6.39 13.16
C SER A 83 -16.34 5.85 11.96
N LEU A 84 -16.15 6.48 10.79
CA LEU A 84 -16.71 5.96 9.53
C LEU A 84 -16.15 4.57 9.18
N ALA A 85 -14.89 4.29 9.54
CA ALA A 85 -14.27 2.98 9.34
C ALA A 85 -14.95 1.86 10.15
N GLU A 86 -15.38 2.13 11.39
CA GLU A 86 -16.17 1.17 12.19
C GLU A 86 -17.50 0.80 11.52
N LEU A 87 -18.10 1.76 10.83
CA LEU A 87 -19.37 1.57 10.15
C LEU A 87 -19.19 0.74 8.86
N ILE A 88 -18.21 1.11 8.03
CA ILE A 88 -17.88 0.43 6.78
C ILE A 88 -17.31 -0.98 7.03
N GLY A 89 -16.60 -1.16 8.15
CA GLY A 89 -16.01 -2.42 8.57
C GLY A 89 -14.73 -2.78 7.80
N ASP A 90 -13.60 -2.70 8.50
CA ASP A 90 -12.32 -3.27 8.05
C ASP A 90 -11.77 -4.25 9.09
N VAL A 91 -10.57 -4.80 8.86
CA VAL A 91 -9.93 -5.73 9.80
C VAL A 91 -9.75 -5.13 11.21
N THR A 92 -9.57 -3.82 11.32
CA THR A 92 -9.39 -3.11 12.61
C THR A 92 -10.68 -3.02 13.42
N THR A 93 -11.79 -3.46 12.85
CA THR A 93 -13.13 -3.44 13.48
C THR A 93 -13.67 -4.85 13.74
N SER A 94 -12.88 -5.88 13.39
CA SER A 94 -13.28 -7.28 13.45
C SER A 94 -13.29 -7.88 14.86
N SER A 95 -12.51 -7.32 15.79
CA SER A 95 -12.43 -7.80 17.18
C SER A 95 -12.32 -6.66 18.20
N PRO A 96 -12.74 -6.89 19.46
CA PRO A 96 -12.56 -5.92 20.54
C PRO A 96 -11.09 -5.51 20.75
N GLU A 97 -10.14 -6.45 20.65
CA GLU A 97 -8.71 -6.16 20.81
C GLU A 97 -8.20 -5.18 19.74
N TRP A 98 -8.63 -5.34 18.49
CA TRP A 98 -8.29 -4.41 17.42
C TRP A 98 -8.81 -2.99 17.70
N LEU A 99 -10.04 -2.88 18.22
CA LEU A 99 -10.62 -1.59 18.59
C LEU A 99 -9.84 -0.93 19.73
N LEU A 100 -9.44 -1.69 20.75
CA LEU A 100 -8.65 -1.17 21.87
C LEU A 100 -7.24 -0.73 21.42
N ILE A 101 -6.57 -1.52 20.58
CA ILE A 101 -5.26 -1.14 20.00
C ILE A 101 -5.38 0.14 19.17
N ARG A 102 -6.41 0.24 18.35
CA ARG A 102 -6.65 1.43 17.52
C ARG A 102 -6.87 2.67 18.37
N GLU A 103 -7.69 2.58 19.42
CA GLU A 103 -7.93 3.69 20.35
C GLU A 103 -6.64 4.14 21.06
N LEU A 104 -5.78 3.20 21.47
CA LEU A 104 -4.48 3.51 22.08
C LEU A 104 -3.55 4.31 21.16
N LEU A 105 -3.60 4.00 19.86
CA LEU A 105 -2.76 4.61 18.82
C LEU A 105 -3.39 5.88 18.23
N GLN A 106 -4.68 6.13 18.45
CA GLN A 106 -5.39 7.28 17.91
C GLN A 106 -4.84 8.59 18.48
N GLY A 107 -4.59 9.57 17.60
CA GLY A 107 -4.08 10.90 17.98
C GLY A 107 -2.62 10.95 18.44
N ARG A 108 -1.88 9.84 18.35
CA ARG A 108 -0.45 9.78 18.69
C ARG A 108 0.40 10.44 17.61
N SER A 109 1.58 10.94 18.00
CA SER A 109 2.54 11.51 17.05
C SER A 109 3.16 10.42 16.16
N GLU A 110 3.68 10.78 14.98
CA GLU A 110 4.42 9.83 14.12
C GLU A 110 5.61 9.18 14.84
N ALA A 111 6.25 9.90 15.77
CA ALA A 111 7.33 9.36 16.58
C ALA A 111 6.83 8.27 17.54
N ASP A 112 5.67 8.46 18.17
CA ASP A 112 5.04 7.48 19.05
C ASP A 112 4.54 6.26 18.28
N LEU A 113 3.90 6.48 17.14
CA LEU A 113 3.46 5.41 16.24
C LEU A 113 4.65 4.59 15.74
N ARG A 114 5.78 5.24 15.42
CA ARG A 114 7.03 4.55 15.09
C ARG A 114 7.53 3.69 16.25
N ARG A 115 7.54 4.22 17.48
CA ARG A 115 7.96 3.46 18.67
C ARG A 115 7.05 2.25 18.91
N ALA A 116 5.74 2.44 18.85
CA ALA A 116 4.77 1.35 18.99
C ALA A 116 4.96 0.28 17.92
N ARG A 117 5.12 0.67 16.64
CA ARG A 117 5.40 -0.27 15.55
C ARG A 117 6.66 -1.10 15.81
N LEU A 118 7.76 -0.47 16.22
CA LEU A 118 9.01 -1.18 16.48
C LEU A 118 8.87 -2.18 17.64
N GLN A 119 8.14 -1.81 18.71
CA GLN A 119 7.86 -2.74 19.82
C GLN A 119 6.97 -3.90 19.40
N LEU A 120 5.95 -3.67 18.56
CA LEU A 120 5.10 -4.73 18.04
C LEU A 120 5.88 -5.70 17.13
N VAL A 121 6.82 -5.20 16.34
CA VAL A 121 7.71 -6.04 15.52
C VAL A 121 8.55 -6.96 16.40
N ASP A 122 9.12 -6.42 17.48
CA ASP A 122 9.93 -7.18 18.44
C ASP A 122 9.08 -8.22 19.20
N LEU A 123 7.90 -7.80 19.69
CA LEU A 123 7.00 -8.65 20.47
C LEU A 123 6.36 -9.78 19.64
N LEU A 124 5.85 -9.45 18.46
CA LEU A 124 5.07 -10.38 17.64
C LEU A 124 5.95 -11.24 16.73
N GLY A 125 7.26 -10.95 16.69
CA GLY A 125 8.29 -11.78 16.08
C GLY A 125 7.82 -12.48 14.81
N ALA A 126 7.63 -11.71 13.72
CA ALA A 126 7.15 -12.25 12.46
C ALA A 126 8.04 -13.42 11.99
N GLY A 127 7.66 -14.65 12.37
CA GLY A 127 7.95 -15.92 11.70
C GLY A 127 9.38 -16.47 11.70
N GLY A 128 10.37 -15.78 12.25
CA GLY A 128 11.73 -16.30 12.34
C GLY A 128 12.59 -15.25 12.99
N GLY A 129 13.38 -15.63 14.01
CA GLY A 129 14.21 -14.69 14.76
C GLY A 129 14.85 -13.70 13.81
N VAL A 130 14.55 -12.41 13.99
CA VAL A 130 15.20 -11.35 13.24
C VAL A 130 16.66 -11.51 13.57
N ASP A 131 17.40 -12.18 12.69
CA ASP A 131 18.82 -12.34 12.84
C ASP A 131 19.38 -10.94 12.68
N ALA A 132 19.61 -10.27 13.82
CA ALA A 132 20.13 -8.92 13.85
C ALA A 132 21.46 -8.85 13.09
N GLN A 133 22.18 -9.97 12.99
CA GLN A 133 23.38 -10.14 12.18
C GLN A 133 23.02 -10.19 10.68
N GLY A 134 22.12 -11.07 10.28
CA GLY A 134 21.61 -11.17 8.90
C GLY A 134 20.94 -9.90 8.39
N ARG A 135 20.31 -9.09 9.25
CA ARG A 135 19.78 -7.78 8.87
C ARG A 135 20.89 -6.78 8.56
N GLN A 136 22.00 -6.84 9.30
CA GLN A 136 23.14 -5.96 9.07
C GLN A 136 23.83 -6.30 7.74
N ALA A 137 23.91 -7.56 7.35
CA ALA A 137 24.60 -7.93 6.10
C ALA A 137 23.76 -7.76 4.82
N ARG A 138 22.46 -7.46 4.92
CA ARG A 138 21.58 -7.20 3.76
C ARG A 138 21.30 -5.71 3.63
N VAL A 139 21.84 -5.07 2.59
CA VAL A 139 21.62 -3.65 2.32
C VAL A 139 20.56 -3.48 1.24
N ALA A 140 19.44 -2.84 1.55
CA ALA A 140 18.40 -2.54 0.58
C ALA A 140 18.38 -1.05 0.23
N LEU A 141 18.59 -0.75 -1.06
CA LEU A 141 18.51 0.59 -1.61
C LEU A 141 17.09 0.88 -2.08
N ILE A 142 16.45 1.88 -1.46
CA ILE A 142 15.10 2.34 -1.79
C ILE A 142 15.15 3.76 -2.37
N GLY A 143 14.15 4.11 -3.18
CA GLY A 143 14.06 5.43 -3.82
C GLY A 143 13.47 5.33 -5.22
N LEU A 144 13.06 6.47 -5.79
CA LEU A 144 12.48 6.47 -7.14
C LEU A 144 13.48 6.10 -8.22
N ARG A 145 12.97 5.74 -9.41
CA ARG A 145 13.79 5.54 -10.60
C ARG A 145 14.63 6.79 -10.87
N GLY A 146 15.90 6.65 -11.24
CA GLY A 146 16.83 7.78 -11.34
C GLY A 146 17.54 8.18 -10.04
N ALA A 147 17.18 7.61 -8.88
CA ALA A 147 17.90 7.85 -7.62
C ALA A 147 19.35 7.31 -7.59
N GLY A 148 19.79 6.55 -8.61
CA GLY A 148 21.13 5.95 -8.64
C GLY A 148 21.24 4.59 -7.96
N LYS A 149 20.13 3.91 -7.64
CA LYS A 149 20.13 2.59 -6.97
C LYS A 149 21.00 1.54 -7.67
N SER A 150 20.86 1.39 -8.99
CA SER A 150 21.63 0.39 -9.74
C SER A 150 23.12 0.74 -9.78
N THR A 151 23.45 2.00 -10.08
CA THR A 151 24.84 2.46 -10.21
C THR A 151 25.59 2.46 -8.87
N LEU A 152 25.01 3.08 -7.84
CA LEU A 152 25.62 3.13 -6.50
C LEU A 152 25.54 1.76 -5.81
N GLY A 153 24.49 1.00 -6.05
CA GLY A 153 24.31 -0.35 -5.48
C GLY A 153 25.32 -1.34 -5.99
N GLN A 154 25.57 -1.40 -7.30
CA GLN A 154 26.60 -2.28 -7.85
C GLN A 154 27.98 -1.94 -7.26
N ARG A 155 28.36 -0.66 -7.25
CA ARG A 155 29.65 -0.23 -6.68
C ARG A 155 29.76 -0.55 -5.19
N LEU A 156 28.67 -0.41 -4.44
CA LEU A 156 28.63 -0.73 -3.02
C LEU A 156 28.77 -2.23 -2.78
N ALA A 157 28.13 -3.05 -3.62
CA ALA A 157 28.26 -4.50 -3.58
C ALA A 157 29.70 -4.93 -3.85
N ASP A 158 30.34 -4.36 -4.87
CA ASP A 158 31.74 -4.63 -5.23
C ASP A 158 32.71 -4.27 -4.09
N ASP A 159 32.49 -3.14 -3.39
CA ASP A 159 33.32 -2.71 -2.24
C ASP A 159 33.12 -3.57 -0.99
N LEU A 160 31.89 -4.02 -0.75
CA LEU A 160 31.56 -4.91 0.37
C LEU A 160 31.93 -6.38 0.10
N GLY A 161 32.16 -6.75 -1.17
CA GLY A 161 32.32 -8.13 -1.58
C GLY A 161 31.00 -8.91 -1.57
N PHE A 162 29.87 -8.23 -1.67
CA PHE A 162 28.53 -8.81 -1.62
C PHE A 162 27.94 -8.99 -3.03
N PRO A 163 27.03 -9.95 -3.24
CA PRO A 163 26.20 -10.00 -4.44
C PRO A 163 25.35 -8.74 -4.60
N PHE A 164 25.16 -8.30 -5.85
CA PHE A 164 24.20 -7.24 -6.19
C PHE A 164 22.97 -7.85 -6.87
N ILE A 165 21.78 -7.50 -6.37
CA ILE A 165 20.51 -7.96 -6.91
C ILE A 165 19.64 -6.76 -7.27
N GLU A 166 19.18 -6.72 -8.52
CA GLU A 166 18.08 -5.85 -8.91
C GLU A 166 16.77 -6.61 -8.76
N LEU A 167 15.98 -6.26 -7.74
CA LEU A 167 14.75 -6.98 -7.42
C LEU A 167 13.73 -6.94 -8.58
N SER A 168 13.79 -5.93 -9.46
CA SER A 168 13.01 -5.92 -10.70
C SER A 168 13.35 -7.05 -11.66
N ARG A 169 14.62 -7.48 -11.74
CA ARG A 169 15.03 -8.61 -12.60
C ARG A 169 14.55 -9.93 -12.02
N GLU A 170 14.65 -10.10 -10.70
CA GLU A 170 14.11 -11.27 -10.00
C GLU A 170 12.60 -11.41 -10.23
N ILE A 171 11.85 -10.30 -10.18
CA ILE A 171 10.41 -10.29 -10.49
C ILE A 171 10.15 -10.81 -11.91
N GLU A 172 10.89 -10.32 -12.92
CA GLU A 172 10.74 -10.76 -14.31
C GLU A 172 11.10 -12.23 -14.48
N GLN A 173 12.15 -12.70 -13.81
CA GLN A 173 12.56 -14.09 -13.81
C GLN A 173 11.49 -15.01 -13.20
N PHE A 174 10.89 -14.64 -12.07
CA PHE A 174 9.81 -15.41 -11.45
C PHE A 174 8.51 -15.40 -12.26
N ALA A 175 8.21 -14.28 -12.92
CA ALA A 175 7.02 -14.16 -13.76
C ALA A 175 7.18 -14.82 -15.14
N GLY A 176 8.43 -14.98 -15.62
CA GLY A 176 8.73 -15.45 -16.97
C GLY A 176 8.41 -14.44 -18.07
N CYS A 177 8.14 -13.18 -17.71
CA CYS A 177 7.84 -12.08 -18.62
C CYS A 177 8.27 -10.73 -18.03
N SER A 178 8.28 -9.69 -18.86
CA SER A 178 8.66 -8.33 -18.45
C SER A 178 7.67 -7.71 -17.46
N ILE A 179 8.11 -6.74 -16.65
CA ILE A 179 7.21 -6.00 -15.74
C ILE A 179 6.04 -5.35 -16.48
N SER A 180 6.28 -4.84 -17.69
CA SER A 180 5.25 -4.26 -18.55
C SER A 180 4.18 -5.29 -18.91
N GLU A 181 4.58 -6.51 -19.26
CA GLU A 181 3.66 -7.61 -19.55
C GLU A 181 2.91 -8.06 -18.28
N ILE A 182 3.56 -8.08 -17.12
CA ILE A 182 2.88 -8.37 -15.85
C ILE A 182 1.73 -7.41 -15.62
N HIS A 183 1.98 -6.10 -15.76
CA HIS A 183 0.95 -5.09 -15.59
C HIS A 183 -0.17 -5.20 -16.62
N ASN A 184 0.18 -5.46 -17.89
CA ASN A 184 -0.81 -5.53 -18.98
C ASN A 184 -1.66 -6.80 -18.94
N LEU A 185 -1.09 -7.95 -18.56
CA LEU A 185 -1.76 -9.25 -18.63
C LEU A 185 -2.36 -9.68 -17.28
N TYR A 186 -1.68 -9.39 -16.17
CA TYR A 186 -2.05 -9.90 -14.84
C TYR A 186 -2.42 -8.81 -13.82
N GLY A 187 -2.14 -7.55 -14.13
CA GLY A 187 -2.49 -6.39 -13.32
C GLY A 187 -1.63 -6.18 -12.07
N ALA A 188 -1.93 -5.10 -11.34
CA ALA A 188 -1.13 -4.65 -10.20
C ALA A 188 -1.07 -5.65 -9.04
N ASN A 189 -2.16 -6.38 -8.77
CA ASN A 189 -2.19 -7.36 -7.68
C ASN A 189 -1.24 -8.53 -7.94
N ALA A 190 -1.13 -8.99 -9.19
CA ALA A 190 -0.17 -10.03 -9.55
C ALA A 190 1.28 -9.53 -9.41
N TYR A 191 1.55 -8.31 -9.86
CA TYR A 191 2.86 -7.67 -9.67
C TYR A 191 3.26 -7.64 -8.18
N ARG A 192 2.35 -7.26 -7.27
CA ARG A 192 2.65 -7.25 -5.82
C ARG A 192 2.96 -8.63 -5.26
N ARG A 193 2.32 -9.69 -5.75
CA ARG A 193 2.66 -11.07 -5.36
C ARG A 193 4.04 -11.48 -5.86
N TYR A 194 4.40 -11.14 -7.09
CA TYR A 194 5.75 -11.43 -7.60
C TYR A 194 6.82 -10.59 -6.89
N GLU A 195 6.54 -9.31 -6.60
CA GLU A 195 7.42 -8.44 -5.80
C GLU A 195 7.65 -9.00 -4.40
N ARG A 196 6.58 -9.49 -3.74
CA ARG A 196 6.67 -10.16 -2.44
C ARG A 196 7.58 -11.38 -2.51
N ARG A 197 7.30 -12.29 -3.45
CA ARG A 197 8.05 -13.54 -3.62
C ARG A 197 9.53 -13.29 -3.90
N ALA A 198 9.81 -12.34 -4.79
CA ALA A 198 11.19 -11.99 -5.13
C ALA A 198 11.97 -11.46 -3.91
N LEU A 199 11.31 -10.67 -3.06
CA LEU A 199 11.93 -10.14 -1.85
C LEU A 199 12.18 -11.25 -0.82
N GLU A 200 11.21 -12.14 -0.60
CA GLU A 200 11.35 -13.28 0.32
C GLU A 200 12.49 -14.22 -0.10
N GLU A 201 12.55 -14.59 -1.39
CA GLU A 201 13.62 -15.42 -1.94
C GLU A 201 14.99 -14.76 -1.81
N ALA A 202 15.09 -13.45 -2.12
CA ALA A 202 16.36 -12.72 -1.97
C ALA A 202 16.86 -12.72 -0.52
N ILE A 203 15.95 -12.54 0.46
CA ILE A 203 16.29 -12.57 1.89
C ILE A 203 16.72 -13.99 2.32
N GLN A 204 16.03 -15.02 1.83
CA GLN A 204 16.28 -16.41 2.21
C GLN A 204 17.57 -16.98 1.62
N ILE A 205 17.83 -16.71 0.33
CA ILE A 205 18.98 -17.26 -0.39
C ILE A 205 20.28 -16.53 -0.02
N TYR A 206 20.22 -15.21 0.14
CA TYR A 206 21.41 -14.39 0.30
C TYR A 206 21.55 -13.87 1.74
N PRO A 207 22.50 -14.41 2.53
CA PRO A 207 22.77 -13.90 3.87
C PRO A 207 23.41 -12.50 3.83
N GLU A 208 24.24 -12.22 2.81
CA GLU A 208 24.88 -10.94 2.56
C GLU A 208 24.56 -10.51 1.13
N VAL A 209 24.00 -9.31 0.94
CA VAL A 209 23.57 -8.83 -0.39
C VAL A 209 23.29 -7.33 -0.40
N VAL A 210 23.53 -6.69 -1.55
CA VAL A 210 23.00 -5.36 -1.85
C VAL A 210 21.83 -5.48 -2.83
N ILE A 211 20.65 -5.04 -2.40
CA ILE A 211 19.40 -5.14 -3.16
C ILE A 211 18.97 -3.76 -3.64
N ALA A 212 18.82 -3.57 -4.95
CA ALA A 212 18.12 -2.41 -5.51
C ALA A 212 16.62 -2.73 -5.68
N THR A 213 15.76 -2.00 -4.98
CA THR A 213 14.31 -2.26 -5.02
C THR A 213 13.60 -1.48 -6.13
N PRO A 214 12.43 -1.93 -6.62
CA PRO A 214 11.54 -1.08 -7.40
C PRO A 214 11.12 0.14 -6.58
N GLY A 215 10.97 1.30 -7.24
CA GLY A 215 10.56 2.53 -6.55
C GLY A 215 9.13 2.48 -6.00
N GLY A 216 8.31 1.51 -6.44
CA GLY A 216 6.94 1.33 -6.00
C GLY A 216 6.78 0.43 -4.77
N LEU A 217 7.85 -0.20 -4.29
CA LEU A 217 7.80 -1.20 -3.20
C LEU A 217 7.22 -0.61 -1.91
N VAL A 218 7.61 0.63 -1.59
CA VAL A 218 7.15 1.34 -0.38
C VAL A 218 5.64 1.62 -0.34
N ALA A 219 4.94 1.50 -1.47
CA ALA A 219 3.50 1.68 -1.52
C ALA A 219 2.71 0.44 -1.07
N ASP A 220 3.38 -0.72 -0.97
CA ASP A 220 2.80 -1.92 -0.36
C ASP A 220 3.36 -2.08 1.07
N SER A 221 2.49 -1.94 2.07
CA SER A 221 2.91 -1.92 3.47
C SER A 221 3.44 -3.27 3.94
N ALA A 222 2.97 -4.39 3.38
CA ALA A 222 3.43 -5.73 3.75
C ALA A 222 4.85 -5.98 3.23
N ASN A 223 5.11 -5.67 1.95
CA ASN A 223 6.43 -5.78 1.33
C ASN A 223 7.42 -4.82 1.98
N PHE A 224 7.01 -3.59 2.27
CA PHE A 224 7.89 -2.63 2.90
C PHE A 224 8.24 -2.99 4.35
N ASN A 225 7.28 -3.50 5.13
CA ASN A 225 7.59 -4.00 6.48
C ASN A 225 8.56 -5.18 6.44
N LEU A 226 8.41 -6.12 5.51
CA LEU A 226 9.37 -7.22 5.32
C LEU A 226 10.77 -6.67 5.03
N LEU A 227 10.89 -5.70 4.11
CA LEU A 227 12.17 -5.07 3.79
C LEU A 227 12.81 -4.41 5.03
N LEU A 228 12.05 -3.64 5.80
CA LEU A 228 12.54 -2.95 7.00
C LEU A 228 12.99 -3.92 8.11
N GLN A 229 12.33 -5.08 8.19
CA GLN A 229 12.62 -6.11 9.19
C GLN A 229 13.90 -6.89 8.87
N HIS A 230 14.14 -7.19 7.58
CA HIS A 230 15.22 -8.10 7.17
C HIS A 230 16.43 -7.42 6.54
N CYS A 231 16.34 -6.13 6.20
CA CYS A 231 17.43 -5.39 5.58
C CYS A 231 17.77 -4.11 6.34
N THR A 232 19.02 -3.73 6.24
CA THR A 232 19.49 -2.37 6.48
C THR A 232 19.12 -1.52 5.27
N THR A 233 18.28 -0.52 5.47
CA THR A 233 17.65 0.24 4.38
C THR A 233 18.30 1.60 4.18
N VAL A 234 18.63 1.91 2.92
CA VAL A 234 19.20 3.19 2.52
C VAL A 234 18.29 3.85 1.49
N TRP A 235 17.73 5.00 1.87
CA TRP A 235 16.96 5.82 0.95
C TRP A 235 17.90 6.72 0.14
N LEU A 236 18.00 6.43 -1.16
CA LEU A 236 18.67 7.29 -2.12
C LEU A 236 17.68 8.36 -2.63
N GLN A 237 18.02 9.61 -2.35
CA GLN A 237 17.30 10.81 -2.74
C GLN A 237 17.98 11.47 -3.94
N ALA A 238 17.19 12.05 -4.82
CA ALA A 238 17.68 12.97 -5.84
C ALA A 238 16.64 14.07 -6.03
N ASP A 239 17.09 15.23 -6.51
CA ASP A 239 16.19 16.29 -6.89
C ASP A 239 15.32 15.85 -8.09
N PRO A 240 14.07 16.35 -8.22
CA PRO A 240 13.18 15.94 -9.30
C PRO A 240 13.79 16.11 -10.70
N ALA A 241 14.58 17.16 -10.91
CA ALA A 241 15.28 17.41 -12.17
C ALA A 241 16.30 16.32 -12.49
N ASP A 242 17.06 15.86 -11.49
CA ASP A 242 18.06 14.81 -11.65
C ASP A 242 17.43 13.44 -11.87
N HIS A 243 16.34 13.15 -11.17
CA HIS A 243 15.53 11.96 -11.44
C HIS A 243 15.14 11.90 -12.92
N MET A 244 14.58 12.99 -13.45
CA MET A 244 14.12 13.05 -14.83
C MET A 244 15.29 12.97 -15.83
N GLY A 245 16.36 13.74 -15.61
CA GLY A 245 17.54 13.74 -16.47
C GLY A 245 18.21 12.37 -16.56
N ARG A 246 18.35 11.67 -15.43
CA ARG A 246 18.94 10.32 -15.38
C ARG A 246 18.05 9.28 -16.04
N VAL A 247 16.73 9.37 -15.89
CA VAL A 247 15.78 8.44 -16.54
C VAL A 247 15.75 8.64 -18.05
N ALA A 248 15.77 9.90 -18.51
CA ALA A 248 15.86 10.24 -19.93
C ALA A 248 17.16 9.70 -20.57
N ALA A 249 18.30 9.87 -19.89
CA ALA A 249 19.59 9.35 -20.34
C ALA A 249 19.62 7.81 -20.46
N GLN A 250 18.75 7.10 -19.73
CA GLN A 250 18.59 5.65 -19.81
C GLN A 250 17.66 5.20 -20.95
N GLY A 251 17.21 6.11 -21.82
CA GLY A 251 16.36 5.80 -22.97
C GLY A 251 14.88 5.69 -22.65
N ASP A 252 14.47 5.94 -21.40
CA ASP A 252 13.06 6.03 -21.04
C ASP A 252 12.58 7.47 -21.28
N MET A 253 12.01 7.70 -22.46
CA MET A 253 11.53 9.02 -22.90
C MET A 253 10.12 9.34 -22.39
N ARG A 254 9.44 8.42 -21.69
CA ARG A 254 8.11 8.64 -21.10
C ARG A 254 8.04 9.90 -20.21
N PRO A 255 9.07 10.23 -19.40
CA PRO A 255 9.10 11.49 -18.63
C PRO A 255 9.21 12.75 -19.50
N MET A 256 9.78 12.65 -20.71
CA MET A 256 10.00 13.80 -21.61
C MET A 256 8.78 14.12 -22.47
N ALA A 257 7.89 13.15 -22.72
CA ALA A 257 6.72 13.31 -23.60
C ALA A 257 5.67 14.30 -23.06
N ALA A 258 5.71 14.64 -21.76
CA ALA A 258 4.79 15.58 -21.11
C ALA A 258 5.52 16.46 -20.05
N SER A 259 6.73 16.96 -20.37
CA SER A 259 7.75 17.48 -19.44
C SER A 259 7.25 18.30 -18.22
N ARG A 260 6.27 19.20 -18.36
CA ARG A 260 5.74 19.96 -17.20
C ARG A 260 4.79 19.14 -16.32
N GLU A 261 3.80 18.49 -16.90
CA GLU A 261 2.85 17.63 -16.18
C GLU A 261 3.57 16.41 -15.58
N ALA A 262 4.50 15.80 -16.33
CA ALA A 262 5.34 14.72 -15.86
C ALA A 262 6.23 15.12 -14.67
N MET A 263 6.75 16.36 -14.67
CA MET A 263 7.51 16.90 -13.54
C MET A 263 6.61 17.13 -12.31
N GLU A 264 5.39 17.65 -12.51
CA GLU A 264 4.40 17.83 -11.45
C GLU A 264 3.95 16.48 -10.86
N ASP A 265 3.73 15.47 -11.70
CA ASP A 265 3.43 14.10 -11.29
C ASP A 265 4.58 13.46 -10.52
N LEU A 266 5.83 13.64 -10.99
CA LEU A 266 7.01 13.16 -10.29
C LEU A 266 7.14 13.77 -8.90
N LYS A 267 6.90 15.08 -8.77
CA LYS A 267 6.88 15.78 -7.47
C LYS A 267 5.80 15.22 -6.55
N ARG A 268 4.58 15.02 -7.05
CA ARG A 268 3.48 14.39 -6.30
C ARG A 268 3.84 12.98 -5.82
N ILE A 269 4.48 12.18 -6.68
CA ILE A 269 4.94 10.82 -6.32
C ILE A 269 6.03 10.87 -5.26
N LEU A 270 7.00 11.80 -5.38
CA LEU A 270 8.06 12.00 -4.38
C LEU A 270 7.47 12.38 -3.03
N GLU A 271 6.60 13.39 -3.00
CA GLU A 271 5.91 13.85 -1.79
C GLU A 271 5.10 12.72 -1.14
N GLY A 272 4.28 12.01 -1.93
CA GLY A 272 3.45 10.91 -1.42
C GLY A 272 4.25 9.71 -0.91
N ARG A 273 5.48 9.49 -1.41
CA ARG A 273 6.35 8.38 -0.97
C ARG A 273 7.40 8.78 0.06
N ALA A 274 7.68 10.08 0.23
CA ALA A 274 8.70 10.57 1.16
C ALA A 274 8.45 10.10 2.59
N ALA A 275 7.19 10.11 3.05
CA ALA A 275 6.82 9.64 4.40
C ALA A 275 7.08 8.14 4.62
N PHE A 276 7.10 7.34 3.55
CA PHE A 276 7.48 5.94 3.62
C PHE A 276 8.98 5.76 3.50
N TYR A 277 9.62 6.41 2.53
CA TYR A 277 11.08 6.32 2.36
C TYR A 277 11.85 6.82 3.59
N SER A 278 11.33 7.83 4.31
CA SER A 278 11.94 8.35 5.53
C SER A 278 11.99 7.35 6.68
N LYS A 279 11.32 6.20 6.56
CA LYS A 279 11.41 5.09 7.53
C LYS A 279 12.70 4.27 7.36
N ALA A 280 13.51 4.55 6.33
CA ALA A 280 14.82 3.93 6.13
C ALA A 280 15.80 4.24 7.26
N ASP A 281 16.82 3.39 7.44
CA ASP A 281 17.87 3.57 8.43
C ASP A 281 18.80 4.74 8.08
N LEU A 282 19.06 4.92 6.79
CA LEU A 282 19.91 5.98 6.25
C LEU A 282 19.21 6.73 5.12
N SER A 283 19.37 8.05 5.09
CA SER A 283 18.94 8.91 3.99
C SER A 283 20.14 9.55 3.33
N PHE A 284 20.26 9.42 2.01
CA PHE A 284 21.44 9.84 1.25
C PHE A 284 21.03 10.63 0.00
N ASN A 285 21.48 11.88 -0.09
CA ASN A 285 21.22 12.74 -1.26
C ASN A 285 22.30 12.55 -2.34
N THR A 286 21.87 12.10 -3.51
CA THR A 286 22.71 11.82 -4.70
C THR A 286 22.81 12.99 -5.68
N SER A 287 22.13 14.12 -5.41
CA SER A 287 22.19 15.36 -6.19
C SER A 287 23.22 16.34 -5.65
N ALA A 288 23.64 16.18 -4.40
CA ALA A 288 24.54 17.11 -3.74
C ALA A 288 25.95 17.16 -4.36
N GLN A 289 26.40 16.08 -4.99
CA GLN A 289 27.78 15.92 -5.44
C GLN A 289 27.91 14.92 -6.60
N PRO A 290 29.01 14.95 -7.37
CA PRO A 290 29.27 14.02 -8.47
C PRO A 290 29.23 12.54 -8.03
N LEU A 291 29.11 11.63 -9.01
CA LEU A 291 28.95 10.19 -8.74
C LEU A 291 30.06 9.60 -7.87
N GLU A 292 31.32 9.96 -8.12
CA GLU A 292 32.46 9.41 -7.38
C GLU A 292 32.46 9.84 -5.92
N GLU A 293 32.23 11.13 -5.67
CA GLU A 293 32.14 11.68 -4.32
C GLU A 293 30.91 11.14 -3.59
N SER A 294 29.78 11.01 -4.30
CA SER A 294 28.56 10.35 -3.81
C SER A 294 28.86 8.92 -3.36
N PHE A 295 29.60 8.16 -4.15
CA PHE A 295 29.97 6.79 -3.78
C PHE A 295 30.86 6.73 -2.55
N ILE A 296 31.94 7.54 -2.48
CA ILE A 296 32.85 7.56 -1.33
C ILE A 296 32.10 7.86 -0.04
N ARG A 297 31.18 8.84 -0.08
CA ARG A 297 30.37 9.22 1.07
C ARG A 297 29.36 8.13 1.44
N LEU A 298 28.65 7.57 0.47
CA LEU A 298 27.69 6.48 0.67
C LEU A 298 28.38 5.27 1.30
N ARG A 299 29.54 4.86 0.74
CA ARG A 299 30.36 3.76 1.26
C ARG A 299 30.67 3.97 2.73
N ARG A 300 31.20 5.15 3.10
CA ARG A 300 31.56 5.45 4.48
C ARG A 300 30.34 5.36 5.42
N GLU A 301 29.21 5.95 5.03
CA GLU A 301 27.99 5.95 5.86
C GLU A 301 27.40 4.54 6.00
N VAL A 302 27.38 3.75 4.93
CA VAL A 302 26.91 2.36 4.97
C VAL A 302 27.85 1.49 5.80
N ARG A 303 29.17 1.54 5.60
CA ARG A 303 30.13 0.75 6.39
C ARG A 303 30.03 1.06 7.88
N HIS A 304 29.84 2.33 8.24
CA HIS A 304 29.58 2.74 9.62
C HIS A 304 28.27 2.13 10.16
N LEU A 305 27.19 2.16 9.36
CA LEU A 305 25.90 1.55 9.71
C LEU A 305 26.03 0.03 9.92
N LEU A 306 26.86 -0.63 9.11
CA LEU A 306 27.17 -2.07 9.20
C LEU A 306 28.25 -2.40 10.24
N ARG A 307 28.81 -1.41 10.95
CA ARG A 307 29.91 -1.56 11.91
C ARG A 307 31.17 -2.22 11.32
N LEU A 308 31.40 -1.99 10.03
CA LEU A 308 32.61 -2.42 9.31
C LEU A 308 33.68 -1.31 9.34
N PRO A 309 34.97 -1.64 9.29
CA PRO A 309 36.04 -0.63 9.18
C PRO A 309 35.87 0.19 7.90
N ALA A 310 36.16 1.50 7.97
CA ALA A 310 35.92 2.47 6.89
C ALA A 310 36.71 2.21 5.60
#